data_AF-A0A3C0IB79-F1
#
_entry.id   AF-A0A3C0IB79-F1
#
_cell.length_a   1.000
_cell.length_b   1.000
_cell.length_c   1.000
_cell.angle_alpha   90.00
_cell.angle_beta   90.00
_cell.angle_gamma   90.00
#
_symmetry.space_group_name_H-M   'P 1'
#
loop_
_entity.id
_entity.type
_entity.pdbx_description
1 polymer ?
#
loop_
_entity_poly.entity_id
_entity_poly.type
_entity_poly.pdbx_seq_one_letter_code
_entity_poly.pdbx_strand_id
1 'polypeptide(L)'
;MLFKWSLLFRSLPFAILVLLLKLIATEVFSFEGLLELSEIAIFMTSGIFLLGFMLAGTLSDYKESERVPGEIACILEALEETAVMLSVKAGYSVQHARQEVFILGNNIVECFHKRIKTSELHERLYKFNQLIIDLDHAGAAATIVGSRLMGELSNLRRLLTRANVISRTGFLATGYALLELVLLILAILFICAKFKNLLAQVVITAFITLLYTYMYQLIRDIDDPFEYHHRTPSNGATEVSLFPLQEYLERAEKRLDLEERPTPQV
;
A
#
# COMPACT_ATOMS: atom_id res chain seq x y z
N MET A 1 -8.41 -17.68 5.26
CA MET A 1 -7.41 -18.65 4.75
C MET A 1 -7.34 -18.73 3.22
N LEU A 2 -8.45 -18.60 2.47
CA LEU A 2 -8.47 -18.65 1.00
C LEU A 2 -7.70 -17.50 0.31
N PHE A 3 -7.61 -16.32 0.92
CA PHE A 3 -6.92 -15.15 0.35
C PHE A 3 -5.41 -15.37 0.13
N LYS A 4 -4.72 -16.12 1.01
CA LYS A 4 -3.29 -16.42 0.88
C LYS A 4 -2.94 -17.16 -0.42
N TRP A 5 -3.88 -17.96 -0.93
CA TRP A 5 -3.70 -18.76 -2.12
C TRP A 5 -4.23 -18.10 -3.38
N SER A 6 -4.87 -16.93 -3.27
CA SER A 6 -5.49 -16.21 -4.40
C SER A 6 -4.47 -15.92 -5.51
N LEU A 7 -3.29 -15.41 -5.14
CA LEU A 7 -2.15 -15.18 -6.05
C LEU A 7 -1.69 -16.45 -6.77
N LEU A 8 -1.63 -17.57 -6.04
CA LEU A 8 -1.26 -18.87 -6.61
C LEU A 8 -2.30 -19.33 -7.65
N PHE A 9 -3.59 -19.23 -7.33
CA PHE A 9 -4.66 -19.57 -8.27
C PHE A 9 -4.71 -18.63 -9.47
N ARG A 10 -4.35 -17.35 -9.32
CA ARG A 10 -4.23 -16.39 -10.42
C ARG A 10 -3.01 -16.64 -11.31
N SER A 11 -1.96 -17.28 -10.79
CA SER A 11 -0.74 -17.61 -11.54
C SER A 11 -0.80 -18.95 -12.28
N LEU A 12 -1.59 -19.89 -11.75
CA LEU A 12 -1.76 -21.24 -12.29
C LEU A 12 -2.17 -21.30 -13.78
N PRO A 13 -3.15 -20.52 -14.26
CA PRO A 13 -3.59 -20.57 -15.65
C PRO A 13 -2.47 -20.31 -16.66
N PHE A 14 -1.56 -19.39 -16.35
CA PHE A 14 -0.42 -19.09 -17.24
C PHE A 14 0.60 -20.22 -17.25
N ALA A 15 0.91 -20.81 -16.10
CA ALA A 15 1.79 -21.97 -16.01
C ALA A 15 1.21 -23.19 -16.74
N ILE A 16 -0.10 -23.42 -16.59
CA ILE A 16 -0.83 -24.46 -17.33
C ILE A 16 -0.78 -24.18 -18.84
N LEU A 17 -0.98 -22.94 -19.26
CA LEU A 17 -0.94 -22.57 -20.67
C LEU A 17 0.44 -22.88 -21.30
N VAL A 18 1.53 -22.46 -20.67
CA VAL A 18 2.89 -22.75 -21.18
C VAL A 18 3.15 -24.25 -21.20
N LEU A 19 2.74 -24.97 -20.17
CA LEU A 19 2.86 -26.43 -20.12
C LEU A 19 2.08 -27.10 -21.26
N LEU A 20 0.83 -26.70 -21.50
CA LEU A 20 0.00 -27.24 -22.58
C LEU A 20 0.60 -26.95 -23.95
N LEU A 21 1.09 -25.73 -24.19
CA LEU A 21 1.77 -25.37 -25.43
C LEU A 21 3.02 -26.22 -25.64
N LYS A 22 3.80 -26.47 -24.58
CA LYS A 22 4.95 -27.35 -24.62
C LYS A 22 4.57 -28.79 -24.96
N LEU A 23 3.54 -29.34 -24.30
CA LEU A 23 3.06 -30.70 -24.57
C LEU A 23 2.53 -30.85 -26.00
N ILE A 24 1.78 -29.86 -26.51
CA ILE A 24 1.31 -29.85 -27.90
C ILE A 24 2.49 -29.81 -28.87
N ALA A 25 3.49 -28.96 -28.64
CA ALA A 25 4.68 -28.90 -29.47
C ALA A 25 5.40 -30.26 -29.53
N THR A 26 5.57 -30.93 -28.40
CA THR A 26 6.31 -32.19 -28.34
C THR A 26 5.50 -33.39 -28.85
N GLU A 27 4.22 -33.53 -28.47
CA GLU A 27 3.40 -34.72 -28.78
C GLU A 27 2.68 -34.62 -30.13
N VAL A 28 2.25 -33.43 -30.56
CA VAL A 28 1.49 -33.25 -31.81
C VAL A 28 2.42 -32.92 -32.98
N PHE A 29 3.39 -32.04 -32.76
CA PHE A 29 4.34 -31.61 -33.80
C PHE A 29 5.66 -32.40 -33.80
N SER A 30 5.81 -33.39 -32.90
CA SER A 30 7.04 -34.18 -32.72
C SER A 30 8.29 -33.33 -32.55
N PHE A 31 8.15 -32.15 -31.94
CA PHE A 31 9.24 -31.21 -31.76
C PHE A 31 10.10 -31.62 -30.55
N GLU A 32 11.31 -32.12 -30.82
CA GLU A 32 12.25 -32.61 -29.81
C GLU A 32 12.87 -31.52 -28.92
N GLY A 33 12.67 -30.23 -29.27
CA GLY A 33 13.37 -29.13 -28.62
C GLY A 33 14.70 -28.79 -29.31
N LEU A 34 15.02 -27.51 -29.34
CA LEU A 34 16.24 -26.98 -29.97
C LEU A 34 17.31 -26.61 -28.94
N LEU A 35 16.91 -26.33 -27.70
CA LEU A 35 17.76 -25.77 -26.67
C LEU A 35 17.90 -26.71 -25.48
N GLU A 36 19.11 -26.84 -24.96
CA GLU A 36 19.34 -27.60 -23.73
C GLU A 36 18.95 -26.79 -22.48
N LEU A 37 18.60 -27.48 -21.38
CA LEU A 37 18.27 -26.80 -20.13
C LEU A 37 19.43 -25.95 -19.59
N SER A 38 20.68 -26.35 -19.86
CA SER A 38 21.91 -25.62 -19.54
C SER A 38 21.95 -24.25 -20.21
N GLU A 39 21.49 -24.14 -21.45
CA GLU A 39 21.44 -22.88 -22.22
C GLU A 39 20.35 -21.94 -21.68
N ILE A 40 19.24 -22.52 -21.20
CA ILE A 40 18.12 -21.78 -20.60
C ILE A 40 18.46 -21.29 -19.18
N ALA A 41 19.37 -21.98 -18.47
CA ALA A 41 19.73 -21.68 -17.08
C ALA A 41 20.25 -20.25 -16.86
N ILE A 42 20.93 -19.66 -17.85
CA ILE A 42 21.41 -18.27 -17.78
C ILE A 42 20.25 -17.29 -17.76
N PHE A 43 19.23 -17.51 -18.60
CA PHE A 43 18.02 -16.69 -18.63
C PHE A 43 17.21 -16.85 -17.34
N MET A 44 17.15 -18.07 -16.80
CA MET A 44 16.52 -18.30 -15.50
C MET A 44 17.25 -17.51 -14.40
N THR A 45 18.56 -17.68 -14.28
CA THR A 45 19.32 -16.97 -13.23
C THR A 45 19.17 -15.45 -13.33
N SER A 46 19.23 -14.90 -14.55
CA SER A 46 19.03 -13.47 -14.80
C SER A 46 17.62 -13.00 -14.42
N GLY A 47 16.60 -13.80 -14.73
CA GLY A 47 15.22 -13.47 -14.38
C GLY A 47 14.94 -13.53 -12.88
N ILE A 48 15.50 -14.53 -12.16
CA ILE A 48 15.39 -14.58 -10.69
C ILE A 48 16.07 -13.37 -10.05
N PHE A 49 17.24 -12.97 -10.57
CA PHE A 49 17.95 -11.78 -10.09
C PHE A 49 17.09 -10.52 -10.26
N LEU A 50 16.48 -10.33 -11.44
CA LEU A 50 15.61 -9.19 -11.71
C LEU A 50 14.35 -9.19 -10.82
N LEU A 51 13.72 -10.36 -10.63
CA LEU A 51 12.59 -10.51 -9.71
C LEU A 51 12.99 -10.13 -8.28
N GLY A 52 14.16 -10.60 -7.82
CA GLY A 52 14.69 -10.27 -6.49
C GLY A 52 14.97 -8.78 -6.31
N PHE A 53 15.54 -8.13 -7.32
CA PHE A 53 15.80 -6.68 -7.31
C PHE A 53 14.51 -5.87 -7.21
N MET A 54 13.51 -6.19 -8.04
CA MET A 54 12.22 -5.50 -8.03
C MET A 54 11.46 -5.74 -6.72
N LEU A 55 11.46 -6.98 -6.22
CA LEU A 55 10.83 -7.31 -4.94
C LEU A 55 11.49 -6.57 -3.77
N ALA A 56 12.82 -6.46 -3.76
CA ALA A 56 13.52 -5.71 -2.72
C ALA A 56 13.14 -4.23 -2.71
N GLY A 57 12.96 -3.66 -3.91
CA GLY A 57 12.46 -2.32 -4.12
C GLY A 57 11.04 -2.10 -3.58
N THR A 58 10.08 -2.87 -4.09
CA THR A 58 8.68 -2.77 -3.69
C THR A 58 8.47 -3.07 -2.21
N LEU A 59 9.23 -4.02 -1.64
CA LEU A 59 9.16 -4.33 -0.22
C LEU A 59 9.66 -3.18 0.67
N SER A 60 10.61 -2.38 0.20
CA SER A 60 11.05 -1.18 0.92
C SER A 60 9.92 -0.15 0.99
N ASP A 61 9.28 0.13 -0.14
CA ASP A 61 8.16 1.08 -0.24
C ASP A 61 6.94 0.60 0.55
N TYR A 62 6.68 -0.71 0.54
CA TYR A 62 5.65 -1.34 1.37
C TYR A 62 5.92 -1.16 2.87
N LYS A 63 7.13 -1.42 3.34
CA LYS A 63 7.51 -1.24 4.76
C LYS A 63 7.44 0.22 5.20
N GLU A 64 7.75 1.15 4.30
CA GLU A 64 7.55 2.57 4.57
C GLU A 64 6.05 2.88 4.71
N SER A 65 5.22 2.33 3.82
CA SER A 65 3.78 2.49 3.84
C SER A 65 3.12 1.90 5.09
N GLU A 66 3.59 0.76 5.60
CA GLU A 66 3.10 0.18 6.87
C GLU A 66 3.29 1.11 8.08
N ARG A 67 4.29 2.00 8.05
CA ARG A 67 4.54 2.94 9.15
C ARG A 67 3.61 4.15 9.10
N VAL A 68 3.13 4.52 7.91
CA VAL A 68 2.35 5.73 7.67
C VAL A 68 1.10 5.82 8.58
N PRO A 69 0.22 4.81 8.71
CA PRO A 69 -0.98 4.94 9.54
C PRO A 69 -0.67 5.17 11.01
N GLY A 70 0.37 4.51 11.54
CA GLY A 70 0.81 4.69 12.92
C GLY A 70 1.36 6.08 13.17
N GLU A 71 2.20 6.59 12.25
CA GLU A 71 2.72 7.96 12.34
C GLU A 71 1.61 9.01 12.23
N ILE A 72 0.64 8.84 11.34
CA ILE A 72 -0.53 9.73 11.23
C ILE A 72 -1.33 9.73 12.54
N ALA A 73 -1.61 8.56 13.11
CA ALA A 73 -2.37 8.46 14.36
C ALA A 73 -1.67 9.21 15.50
N CYS A 74 -0.35 9.07 15.65
CA CYS A 74 0.44 9.81 16.63
C CYS A 74 0.40 11.33 16.39
N ILE A 75 0.50 11.77 15.13
CA ILE A 75 0.43 13.20 14.77
C ILE A 75 -0.96 13.77 15.10
N LEU A 76 -2.03 13.04 14.80
CA LEU A 76 -3.40 13.47 15.12
C LEU A 76 -3.64 13.54 16.63
N GLU A 77 -3.12 12.59 17.41
CA GLU A 77 -3.19 12.63 18.87
C GLU A 77 -2.42 13.83 19.44
N ALA A 78 -1.22 14.12 18.90
CA ALA A 78 -0.46 15.32 19.28
C ALA A 78 -1.14 16.64 18.88
N LEU A 79 -1.79 16.68 17.71
CA LEU A 79 -2.59 17.82 17.25
C LEU A 79 -3.78 18.06 18.18
N GLU A 80 -4.51 17.01 18.54
CA GLU A 80 -5.64 17.08 19.46
C GLU A 80 -5.20 17.60 20.83
N GLU A 81 -4.18 16.99 21.45
CA GLU A 81 -3.67 17.41 22.76
C GLU A 81 -3.21 18.87 22.77
N THR A 82 -2.51 19.29 21.72
CA THR A 82 -2.04 20.68 21.59
C THR A 82 -3.21 21.64 21.38
N ALA A 83 -4.16 21.30 20.52
CA ALA A 83 -5.34 22.13 20.26
C ALA A 83 -6.21 22.30 21.51
N VAL A 84 -6.42 21.22 22.28
CA VAL A 84 -7.14 21.26 23.56
C VAL A 84 -6.43 22.14 24.58
N MET A 85 -5.12 21.96 24.76
CA MET A 85 -4.32 22.76 25.68
C MET A 85 -4.40 24.26 25.35
N LEU A 86 -4.28 24.60 24.07
CA LEU A 86 -4.39 25.98 23.60
C LEU A 86 -5.81 26.53 23.79
N SER A 87 -6.83 25.71 23.55
CA SER A 87 -8.23 26.09 23.72
C SER A 87 -8.55 26.46 25.16
N VAL A 88 -8.11 25.64 26.12
CA VAL A 88 -8.28 25.93 27.56
C VAL A 88 -7.58 27.24 27.95
N LYS A 89 -6.38 27.48 27.44
CA LYS A 89 -5.61 28.69 27.76
C LYS A 89 -6.23 29.96 27.15
N ALA A 90 -6.77 29.86 25.95
CA ALA A 90 -7.34 30.97 25.20
C ALA A 90 -8.84 31.21 25.49
N GLY A 91 -9.48 30.35 26.28
CA GLY A 91 -10.93 30.37 26.49
C GLY A 91 -11.73 30.01 25.23
N TYR A 92 -11.12 29.28 24.30
CA TYR A 92 -11.76 28.76 23.09
C TYR A 92 -12.49 27.44 23.38
N SER A 93 -13.44 27.07 22.52
CA SER A 93 -14.21 25.82 22.68
C SER A 93 -13.31 24.60 22.48
N VAL A 94 -13.06 23.87 23.57
CA VAL A 94 -12.34 22.58 23.56
C VAL A 94 -13.06 21.56 22.68
N GLN A 95 -14.39 21.50 22.78
CA GLN A 95 -15.21 20.58 22.00
C GLN A 95 -15.04 20.84 20.50
N HIS A 96 -15.07 22.11 20.08
CA HIS A 96 -14.89 22.46 18.68
C HIS A 96 -13.47 22.10 18.17
N ALA A 97 -12.44 22.36 18.96
CA ALA A 97 -11.07 21.97 18.62
C ALA A 97 -10.92 20.45 18.44
N ARG A 98 -11.53 19.62 19.30
CA ARG A 98 -11.54 18.16 19.14
C ARG A 98 -12.31 17.74 17.89
N GLN A 99 -13.46 18.34 17.62
CA GLN A 99 -14.28 18.04 16.45
C GLN A 99 -13.51 18.27 15.15
N GLU A 100 -12.80 19.39 15.04
CA GLU A 100 -12.00 19.70 13.84
C GLU A 100 -10.87 18.69 13.60
N VAL A 101 -10.19 18.24 14.65
CA VAL A 101 -9.14 17.20 14.53
C VAL A 101 -9.77 15.84 14.17
N PHE A 102 -10.91 15.48 14.76
CA PHE A 102 -11.64 14.25 14.43
C PHE A 102 -12.13 14.24 12.97
N ILE A 103 -12.68 15.35 12.49
CA ILE A 103 -13.09 15.53 11.09
C ILE A 103 -11.87 15.36 10.18
N LEU A 104 -10.73 15.97 10.53
CA LEU A 104 -9.49 15.81 9.76
C LEU A 104 -9.04 14.34 9.69
N GLY A 105 -9.06 13.62 10.80
CA GLY A 105 -8.73 12.19 10.84
C GLY A 105 -9.64 11.33 9.96
N ASN A 106 -10.95 11.57 9.99
CA ASN A 106 -11.90 10.88 9.11
C ASN A 106 -11.64 11.16 7.63
N ASN A 107 -11.35 12.42 7.28
CA ASN A 107 -11.01 12.78 5.90
C ASN A 107 -9.77 12.06 5.39
N ILE A 108 -8.78 11.83 6.26
CA ILE A 108 -7.57 11.08 5.92
C ILE A 108 -7.92 9.62 5.62
N VAL A 109 -8.74 8.98 6.47
CA VAL A 109 -9.23 7.61 6.23
C VAL A 109 -10.01 7.52 4.93
N GLU A 110 -10.91 8.47 4.66
CA GLU A 110 -11.66 8.54 3.39
C GLU A 110 -10.74 8.70 2.17
N CYS A 111 -9.65 9.46 2.31
CA CYS A 111 -8.67 9.64 1.25
C CYS A 111 -7.90 8.34 0.98
N PHE A 112 -7.51 7.60 2.03
CA PHE A 112 -6.88 6.28 1.85
C PHE A 112 -7.81 5.33 1.13
N HIS A 113 -9.09 5.26 1.53
CA HIS A 113 -10.12 4.49 0.83
C HIS A 113 -10.54 5.05 -0.54
N LYS A 114 -9.80 6.03 -1.09
CA LYS A 114 -10.05 6.68 -2.39
C LYS A 114 -11.47 7.26 -2.53
N ARG A 115 -12.16 7.55 -1.42
CA ARG A 115 -13.50 8.17 -1.40
C ARG A 115 -13.43 9.67 -1.67
N ILE A 116 -12.35 10.32 -1.22
CA ILE A 116 -12.02 11.70 -1.56
C ILE A 116 -10.68 11.77 -2.29
N LYS A 117 -10.51 12.80 -3.12
CA LYS A 117 -9.25 13.00 -3.86
C LYS A 117 -8.18 13.62 -2.95
N THR A 118 -6.92 13.31 -3.22
CA THR A 118 -5.78 13.93 -2.50
C THR A 118 -5.82 15.46 -2.54
N SER A 119 -6.25 16.06 -3.66
CA SER A 119 -6.42 17.52 -3.79
C SER A 119 -7.45 18.09 -2.82
N GLU A 120 -8.55 17.36 -2.61
CA GLU A 120 -9.59 17.74 -1.66
C GLU A 120 -9.08 17.60 -0.22
N LEU A 121 -8.31 16.55 0.08
CA LEU A 121 -7.65 16.40 1.38
C LEU A 121 -6.70 17.57 1.68
N HIS A 122 -5.92 18.02 0.69
CA HIS A 122 -5.06 19.20 0.86
C HIS A 122 -5.86 20.48 1.13
N GLU A 123 -7.03 20.63 0.52
CA GLU A 123 -7.92 21.75 0.79
C GLU A 123 -8.50 21.70 2.21
N ARG A 124 -8.86 20.50 2.69
CA ARG A 124 -9.31 20.28 4.08
C ARG A 124 -8.19 20.54 5.09
N LEU A 125 -6.95 20.12 4.79
CA LEU A 125 -5.74 20.46 5.58
C LEU A 125 -5.42 21.96 5.58
N TYR A 126 -5.80 22.69 4.52
CA TYR A 126 -5.68 24.14 4.48
C TYR A 126 -6.77 24.80 5.33
N LYS A 127 -8.01 24.32 5.27
CA LYS A 127 -9.11 24.79 6.13
C LYS A 127 -8.84 24.53 7.60
N PHE A 128 -8.18 23.43 7.96
CA PHE A 128 -7.74 23.19 9.34
C PHE A 128 -6.77 24.28 9.86
N ASN A 129 -6.04 25.01 8.99
CA ASN A 129 -5.28 26.17 9.44
C ASN A 129 -6.18 27.25 10.06
N GLN A 130 -7.48 27.31 9.72
CA GLN A 130 -8.39 28.30 10.30
C GLN A 130 -8.56 28.09 11.81
N LEU A 131 -8.62 26.84 12.29
CA LEU A 131 -8.58 26.55 13.72
C LEU A 131 -7.32 27.13 14.38
N ILE A 132 -6.20 27.09 13.68
CA ILE A 132 -4.93 27.62 14.19
C ILE A 132 -4.97 29.15 14.28
N ILE A 133 -5.57 29.80 13.27
CA ILE A 133 -5.77 31.25 13.24
C ILE A 133 -6.74 31.69 14.35
N ASP A 134 -7.84 30.96 14.54
CA ASP A 134 -8.83 31.24 15.58
C ASP A 134 -8.23 31.13 16.99
N LEU A 135 -7.41 30.10 17.21
CA LEU A 135 -6.68 29.94 18.47
C LEU A 135 -5.68 31.08 18.71
N ASP A 136 -4.96 31.52 17.68
CA ASP A 136 -4.04 32.67 17.77
C ASP A 136 -4.79 33.97 18.12
N HIS A 137 -5.92 34.22 17.44
CA HIS A 137 -6.78 35.38 17.72
C HIS A 137 -7.40 35.34 19.13
N ALA A 138 -7.69 34.15 19.67
CA ALA A 138 -8.17 33.97 21.03
C ALA A 138 -7.08 34.20 22.11
N GLY A 139 -5.85 34.56 21.72
CA GLY A 139 -4.77 34.86 22.66
C GLY A 139 -3.99 33.62 23.12
N ALA A 140 -4.02 32.53 22.34
CA ALA A 140 -3.14 31.40 22.56
C ALA A 140 -1.66 31.82 22.51
N ALA A 141 -0.79 31.06 23.17
CA ALA A 141 0.63 31.38 23.15
C ALA A 141 1.20 31.20 21.73
N ALA A 142 1.47 32.31 21.03
CA ALA A 142 1.97 32.35 19.66
C ALA A 142 3.16 31.40 19.41
N THR A 143 4.04 31.21 20.40
CA THR A 143 5.17 30.27 20.30
C THR A 143 4.71 28.81 20.19
N ILE A 144 3.67 28.39 20.91
CA ILE A 144 3.15 27.00 20.89
C ILE A 144 2.30 26.76 19.64
N VAL A 145 1.51 27.75 19.23
CA VAL A 145 0.72 27.76 17.99
C VAL A 145 1.64 27.57 16.78
N GLY A 146 2.70 28.39 16.67
CA GLY A 146 3.60 28.40 15.52
C GLY A 146 4.62 27.26 15.48
N SER A 147 5.15 26.82 16.62
CA SER A 147 6.20 25.77 16.64
C SER A 147 5.65 24.35 16.67
N ARG A 148 4.55 24.12 17.41
CA ARG A 148 4.06 22.76 17.67
C ARG A 148 2.88 22.41 16.78
N LEU A 149 1.81 23.22 16.78
CA LEU A 149 0.60 22.92 16.01
C LEU A 149 0.85 23.00 14.49
N MET A 150 1.51 24.06 14.04
CA MET A 150 1.92 24.20 12.63
C MET A 150 3.02 23.19 12.23
N GLY A 151 3.90 22.83 13.17
CA GLY A 151 4.93 21.80 12.97
C GLY A 151 4.31 20.43 12.68
N GLU A 152 3.37 19.99 13.53
CA GLU A 152 2.65 18.73 13.35
C GLU A 152 1.82 18.71 12.08
N LEU A 153 1.16 19.82 11.73
CA LEU A 153 0.42 19.93 10.47
C LEU A 153 1.34 19.86 9.24
N SER A 154 2.55 20.41 9.32
CA SER A 154 3.57 20.28 8.28
C SER A 154 4.06 18.83 8.14
N ASN A 155 4.30 18.14 9.27
CA ASN A 155 4.67 16.73 9.29
C ASN A 155 3.56 15.86 8.67
N LEU A 156 2.30 16.12 9.03
CA LEU A 156 1.14 15.44 8.45
C LEU A 156 1.07 15.61 6.94
N ARG A 157 1.27 16.84 6.43
CA ARG A 157 1.31 17.13 4.99
C ARG A 157 2.44 16.37 4.29
N ARG A 158 3.64 16.33 4.87
CA ARG A 158 4.79 15.60 4.30
C ARG A 158 4.50 14.10 4.22
N LEU A 159 3.94 13.53 5.29
CA LEU A 159 3.62 12.12 5.37
C LEU A 159 2.53 11.70 4.38
N LEU A 160 1.44 12.47 4.30
CA LEU A 160 0.36 12.24 3.33
C LEU A 160 0.81 12.41 1.89
N THR A 161 1.65 13.42 1.61
CA THR A 161 2.22 13.61 0.27
C THR A 161 3.09 12.43 -0.12
N ARG A 162 3.91 11.94 0.81
CA ARG A 162 4.76 10.77 0.61
C ARG A 162 3.94 9.51 0.33
N ALA A 163 2.94 9.23 1.16
CA ALA A 163 2.03 8.09 0.94
C ALA A 163 1.34 8.18 -0.44
N ASN A 164 0.94 9.38 -0.85
CA ASN A 164 0.36 9.61 -2.15
C ASN A 164 1.36 9.45 -3.31
N VAL A 165 2.64 9.78 -3.13
CA VAL A 165 3.68 9.51 -4.13
C VAL A 165 3.89 8.00 -4.25
N ILE A 166 4.07 7.28 -3.15
CA ILE A 166 4.26 5.82 -3.15
C ILE A 166 3.13 5.10 -3.89
N SER A 167 1.87 5.41 -3.57
CA SER A 167 0.69 4.82 -4.24
C SER A 167 0.57 5.18 -5.73
N ARG A 168 1.19 6.27 -6.20
CA ARG A 168 1.01 6.75 -7.59
C ARG A 168 2.17 6.45 -8.52
N THR A 169 3.40 6.42 -8.01
CA THR A 169 4.57 6.29 -8.88
C THR A 169 4.92 4.85 -9.17
N GLY A 170 4.54 3.90 -8.29
CA GLY A 170 4.93 2.50 -8.38
C GLY A 170 6.44 2.32 -8.46
N PHE A 171 6.93 1.11 -8.23
CA PHE A 171 8.33 0.79 -8.41
C PHE A 171 8.64 0.63 -9.91
N LEU A 172 8.80 1.78 -10.59
CA LEU A 172 9.33 1.92 -11.94
C LEU A 172 8.58 1.12 -13.04
N ALA A 173 7.62 1.75 -13.73
CA ALA A 173 6.84 1.14 -14.82
C ALA A 173 7.69 0.41 -15.89
N THR A 174 8.90 0.89 -16.17
CA THR A 174 9.83 0.24 -17.11
C THR A 174 10.43 -1.06 -16.57
N GLY A 175 10.54 -1.22 -15.25
CA GLY A 175 10.96 -2.46 -14.60
C GLY A 175 9.93 -3.58 -14.80
N TYR A 176 8.64 -3.25 -14.69
CA TYR A 176 7.56 -4.21 -14.99
C TYR A 176 7.54 -4.64 -16.45
N ALA A 177 7.72 -3.71 -17.39
CA ALA A 177 7.85 -4.05 -18.81
C ALA A 177 9.03 -5.01 -19.06
N LEU A 178 10.15 -4.82 -18.36
CA LEU A 178 11.30 -5.72 -18.44
C LEU A 178 10.98 -7.10 -17.84
N LEU A 179 10.28 -7.18 -16.70
CA LEU A 179 9.84 -8.46 -16.13
C LEU A 179 8.93 -9.21 -17.10
N GLU A 180 7.95 -8.54 -17.69
CA GLU A 180 7.02 -9.12 -18.65
C GLU A 180 7.75 -9.68 -19.87
N LEU A 181 8.76 -8.95 -20.37
CA LEU A 181 9.62 -9.41 -21.45
C LEU A 181 10.40 -10.67 -21.05
N VAL A 182 11.00 -10.69 -19.86
CA VAL A 182 11.74 -11.86 -19.36
C VAL A 182 10.82 -13.07 -19.18
N LEU A 183 9.60 -12.87 -18.66
CA LEU A 183 8.58 -13.92 -18.53
C LEU A 183 8.20 -14.50 -19.89
N LEU A 184 7.97 -13.64 -20.88
CA LEU A 184 7.62 -14.04 -22.24
C LEU A 184 8.77 -14.81 -22.90
N ILE A 185 10.00 -14.34 -22.78
CA ILE A 185 11.20 -15.02 -23.30
C ILE A 185 11.34 -16.40 -22.63
N LEU A 186 11.21 -16.49 -21.30
CA LEU A 186 11.29 -17.76 -20.60
C LEU A 186 10.19 -18.74 -21.02
N ALA A 187 8.96 -18.27 -21.22
CA ALA A 187 7.88 -19.10 -21.72
C ALA A 187 8.20 -19.69 -23.11
N ILE A 188 8.72 -18.87 -24.02
CA ILE A 188 9.16 -19.34 -25.36
C ILE A 188 10.32 -20.32 -25.24
N LEU A 189 11.33 -20.03 -24.42
CA LEU A 189 12.47 -20.90 -24.19
C LEU A 189 12.03 -22.28 -23.65
N PHE A 190 11.06 -22.31 -22.73
CA PHE A 190 10.52 -23.57 -22.22
C PHE A 190 9.75 -24.37 -23.27
N ILE A 191 9.00 -23.70 -24.15
CA ILE A 191 8.37 -24.37 -25.31
C ILE A 191 9.46 -24.99 -26.20
N CYS A 192 10.56 -24.26 -26.42
CA CYS A 192 11.69 -24.67 -27.23
C CYS A 192 12.67 -25.68 -26.56
N ALA A 193 12.52 -25.93 -25.27
CA ALA A 193 13.47 -26.70 -24.48
C ALA A 193 13.46 -28.20 -24.79
N LYS A 194 14.63 -28.82 -24.81
CA LYS A 194 14.80 -30.27 -24.93
C LYS A 194 14.90 -30.91 -23.56
N PHE A 195 14.03 -31.90 -23.30
CA PHE A 195 14.01 -32.67 -22.05
C PHE A 195 14.28 -34.14 -22.32
N LYS A 196 15.00 -34.81 -21.42
CA LYS A 196 15.30 -36.24 -21.53
C LYS A 196 14.11 -37.13 -21.16
N ASN A 197 13.31 -36.71 -20.18
CA ASN A 197 12.18 -37.45 -19.64
C ASN A 197 10.92 -36.58 -19.60
N LEU A 198 9.76 -37.14 -19.91
CA LEU A 198 8.47 -36.44 -19.88
C LEU A 198 8.14 -35.89 -18.48
N LEU A 199 8.47 -36.62 -17.42
CA LEU A 199 8.28 -36.14 -16.04
C LEU A 199 9.08 -34.85 -15.78
N ALA A 200 10.34 -34.81 -16.23
CA ALA A 200 11.18 -33.62 -16.08
C ALA A 200 10.62 -32.44 -16.88
N GLN A 201 10.14 -32.68 -18.10
CA GLN A 201 9.48 -31.67 -18.92
C GLN A 201 8.28 -31.06 -18.20
N VAL A 202 7.38 -31.89 -17.68
CA VAL A 202 6.15 -31.42 -17.02
C VAL A 202 6.48 -30.67 -15.73
N VAL A 203 7.27 -31.28 -14.85
CA VAL A 203 7.55 -30.73 -13.52
C VAL A 203 8.36 -29.44 -13.60
N ILE A 204 9.45 -29.42 -14.37
CA ILE A 204 10.33 -28.25 -14.43
C ILE A 204 9.62 -27.09 -15.11
N THR A 205 8.96 -27.34 -16.25
CA THR A 205 8.23 -26.28 -16.98
C THR A 205 7.12 -25.70 -16.11
N ALA A 206 6.27 -26.55 -15.52
CA ALA A 206 5.17 -26.08 -14.69
C ALA A 206 5.66 -25.32 -13.46
N PHE A 207 6.66 -25.87 -12.75
CA PHE A 207 7.17 -25.28 -11.52
C PHE A 207 7.85 -23.93 -11.76
N ILE A 208 8.77 -23.86 -12.74
CA ILE A 208 9.50 -22.61 -13.00
C ILE A 208 8.55 -21.56 -13.57
N THR A 209 7.69 -21.89 -14.54
CA THR A 209 6.73 -20.90 -15.05
C THR A 209 5.81 -20.42 -13.95
N LEU A 210 5.31 -21.31 -13.08
CA LEU A 210 4.49 -20.91 -11.93
C LEU A 210 5.25 -19.98 -10.99
N LEU A 211 6.49 -20.31 -10.62
CA LEU A 211 7.31 -19.50 -9.72
C LEU A 211 7.50 -18.08 -10.26
N TYR A 212 7.84 -17.97 -11.53
CA TYR A 212 8.08 -16.68 -12.19
C TYR A 212 6.82 -15.83 -12.30
N THR A 213 5.73 -16.41 -12.76
CA THR A 213 4.44 -15.72 -12.86
C THR A 213 3.95 -15.30 -11.48
N TYR A 214 4.05 -16.19 -10.48
CA TYR A 214 3.70 -15.88 -9.11
C TYR A 214 4.51 -14.71 -8.58
N MET A 215 5.83 -14.70 -8.81
CA MET A 215 6.69 -13.65 -8.32
C MET A 215 6.40 -12.30 -8.97
N TYR A 216 6.16 -12.28 -10.28
CA TYR A 216 5.70 -11.07 -10.96
C TYR A 216 4.37 -10.56 -10.40
N GLN A 217 3.40 -11.44 -10.18
CA GLN A 217 2.11 -11.03 -9.62
C GLN A 217 2.26 -10.52 -8.19
N LEU A 218 3.10 -11.16 -7.37
CA LEU A 218 3.35 -10.71 -5.99
C LEU A 218 4.02 -9.33 -5.96
N ILE A 219 5.02 -9.09 -6.80
CA ILE A 219 5.69 -7.79 -6.88
C ILE A 219 4.66 -6.70 -7.22
N ARG A 220 3.79 -6.97 -8.21
CA ARG A 220 2.74 -6.03 -8.61
C ARG A 220 1.68 -5.80 -7.52
N ASP A 221 1.37 -6.83 -6.73
CA ASP A 221 0.38 -6.77 -5.64
C ASP A 221 0.90 -6.03 -4.40
N ILE A 222 2.23 -5.99 -4.21
CA ILE A 222 2.89 -5.24 -3.13
C ILE A 222 3.13 -3.77 -3.53
N ASP A 223 3.18 -3.47 -4.82
CA ASP A 223 3.55 -2.15 -5.38
C ASP A 223 2.59 -1.02 -5.01
N ASP A 224 1.28 -1.30 -4.87
CA ASP A 224 0.29 -0.34 -4.40
C ASP A 224 -0.25 -0.73 -3.01
N PRO A 225 0.47 -0.37 -1.92
CA PRO A 225 0.09 -0.73 -0.56
C PRO A 225 -1.23 -0.11 -0.08
N PHE A 226 -1.78 0.86 -0.81
CA PHE A 226 -3.00 1.59 -0.46
C PHE A 226 -4.15 1.32 -1.45
N GLU A 227 -4.13 0.19 -2.17
CA GLU A 227 -5.17 -0.22 -3.11
C GLU A 227 -6.39 -0.85 -2.38
N TYR A 228 -7.15 -0.03 -1.65
CA TYR A 228 -8.38 -0.51 -1.00
C TYR A 228 -9.49 -0.72 -2.03
N HIS A 229 -9.73 -1.98 -2.43
CA HIS A 229 -10.79 -2.32 -3.38
C HIS A 229 -12.19 -1.92 -2.87
N HIS A 230 -12.97 -1.28 -3.73
CA HIS A 230 -14.21 -0.55 -3.42
C HIS A 230 -15.39 -1.36 -2.81
N ARG A 231 -15.28 -2.67 -2.55
CA ARG A 231 -16.48 -3.49 -2.30
C ARG A 231 -16.41 -4.62 -1.28
N THR A 232 -15.29 -4.85 -0.60
CA THR A 232 -15.24 -5.90 0.42
C THR A 232 -14.48 -5.42 1.64
N PRO A 233 -15.04 -5.51 2.86
CA PRO A 233 -14.36 -5.13 4.11
C PRO A 233 -13.24 -6.12 4.50
N SER A 234 -12.86 -7.03 3.62
CA SER A 234 -11.70 -7.89 3.80
C SER A 234 -10.54 -7.26 3.05
N ASN A 235 -9.66 -6.59 3.80
CA ASN A 235 -8.30 -6.28 3.38
C ASN A 235 -7.76 -7.48 2.57
N GLY A 236 -7.23 -7.25 1.37
CA GLY A 236 -6.42 -8.27 0.73
C GLY A 236 -5.19 -8.58 1.60
N ALA A 237 -4.34 -9.49 1.12
CA ALA A 237 -3.24 -9.99 1.92
C ALA A 237 -2.06 -9.01 2.04
N THR A 238 -2.04 -7.95 1.24
CA THR A 238 -0.88 -7.08 0.98
C THR A 238 -1.18 -5.59 1.13
N GLU A 239 -2.41 -5.19 1.41
CA GLU A 239 -2.75 -3.80 1.69
C GLU A 239 -2.37 -3.44 3.13
N VAL A 240 -1.88 -2.21 3.30
CA VAL A 240 -1.52 -1.68 4.60
C VAL A 240 -2.78 -1.52 5.45
N SER A 241 -2.75 -2.08 6.66
CA SER A 241 -3.85 -1.93 7.60
C SER A 241 -3.91 -0.52 8.19
N LEU A 242 -5.09 0.10 8.13
CA LEU A 242 -5.37 1.41 8.72
C LEU A 242 -5.78 1.32 10.20
N PHE A 243 -5.67 0.15 10.84
CA PHE A 243 -6.11 -0.05 12.23
C PHE A 243 -5.61 1.00 13.24
N PRO A 244 -4.34 1.50 13.20
CA PRO A 244 -3.90 2.48 14.20
C PRO A 244 -4.66 3.81 14.09
N LEU A 245 -5.03 4.17 12.87
CA LEU A 245 -5.81 5.37 12.57
C LEU A 245 -7.28 5.18 12.97
N GLN A 246 -7.84 3.98 12.72
CA GLN A 246 -9.19 3.63 13.16
C GLN A 246 -9.29 3.64 14.70
N GLU A 247 -8.33 3.05 15.40
CA GLU A 247 -8.26 3.07 16.87
C GLU A 247 -8.10 4.49 17.43
N TYR A 248 -7.35 5.37 16.76
CA TYR A 248 -7.31 6.78 17.12
C TYR A 248 -8.69 7.43 16.98
N LEU A 249 -9.38 7.23 15.84
CA LEU A 249 -10.71 7.79 15.61
C LEU A 249 -11.74 7.31 16.64
N GLU A 250 -11.75 6.01 16.98
CA GLU A 250 -12.62 5.48 18.03
C GLU A 250 -12.33 6.11 19.40
N ARG A 251 -11.07 6.39 19.72
CA ARG A 251 -10.70 7.09 20.96
C ARG A 251 -11.13 8.55 20.93
N ALA A 252 -10.96 9.23 19.80
CA ALA A 252 -11.36 10.63 19.61
C ALA A 252 -12.89 10.80 19.68
N GLU A 253 -13.66 9.91 19.05
CA GLU A 253 -15.12 9.90 19.10
C GLU A 253 -15.63 9.74 20.54
N LYS A 254 -15.07 8.79 21.31
CA LYS A 254 -15.41 8.64 22.74
C LYS A 254 -15.13 9.90 23.56
N ARG A 255 -14.07 10.66 23.25
CA ARG A 255 -13.75 11.91 23.95
C ARG A 255 -14.77 13.01 23.63
N LEU A 256 -15.29 13.03 22.40
CA LEU A 256 -16.37 13.95 21.99
C LEU A 256 -17.68 13.64 22.73
N ASP A 257 -18.06 12.36 22.80
CA ASP A 257 -19.30 11.92 23.48
C ASP A 257 -19.31 12.21 24.99
N LEU A 258 -18.13 12.18 25.63
CA LEU A 258 -17.99 12.44 27.07
C LEU A 258 -18.22 13.91 27.42
N GLU A 259 -17.91 14.84 26.52
CA GLU A 259 -18.10 16.29 26.73
C GLU A 259 -19.54 16.74 26.44
N GLU A 260 -20.33 15.97 25.67
CA GLU A 260 -21.76 16.23 25.43
C GLU A 260 -22.67 15.85 26.61
N ARG A 261 -22.19 15.02 27.55
CA ARG A 261 -22.96 14.69 28.76
C ARG A 261 -22.79 15.81 29.79
N PRO A 262 -23.88 16.48 30.23
CA PRO A 262 -23.76 17.51 31.25
C PRO A 262 -23.20 16.87 32.52
N THR A 263 -22.09 17.43 33.01
CA THR A 263 -21.51 17.08 34.31
C THR A 263 -22.60 17.19 35.36
N PRO A 264 -22.88 16.15 36.17
CA PRO A 264 -23.82 16.29 37.27
C PRO A 264 -23.28 17.39 38.19
N GLN A 265 -24.06 18.46 38.35
CA GLN A 265 -23.78 19.52 39.29
C GLN A 265 -23.76 18.88 40.69
N VAL A 266 -22.57 18.87 41.31
CA VAL A 266 -22.38 18.52 42.73
C VAL A 266 -22.48 19.81 43.55
#